data_AF-A0A3B9TV51-F1
#
_entry.id   AF-A0A3B9TV51-F1
#
_cell.length_a   1.000
_cell.length_b   1.000
_cell.length_c   1.000
_cell.angle_alpha   90.00
_cell.angle_beta   90.00
_cell.angle_gamma   90.00
#
_symmetry.space_group_name_H-M   'P 1'
#
loop_
_entity.id
_entity.type
_entity.pdbx_description
1 polymer ?
#
loop_
_entity_poly.entity_id
_entity_poly.type
_entity_poly.pdbx_seq_one_letter_code
_entity_poly.pdbx_strand_id
1 'polypeptide(L)'
;MTVHAEKRVIPHRPEELYALVADVRRYPEFLPWCMAARIREESDAALTADLIIGFQMFRERFTSYVELDQQNLEINVKYAEGPFRYLTNKWRFLPHPDG
;
A
#
# COMPACT_ATOMS: atom_id res chain seq x y z
N MET A 1 -4.97 -13.11 15.85
CA MET A 1 -4.67 -12.16 14.78
C MET A 1 -3.16 -12.12 14.65
N THR A 2 -2.61 -12.52 13.50
CA THR A 2 -1.16 -12.49 13.29
C THR A 2 -0.75 -11.06 12.99
N VAL A 3 0.21 -10.54 13.75
CA VAL A 3 0.76 -9.19 13.56
C VAL A 3 2.18 -9.33 13.07
N HIS A 4 2.51 -8.63 11.98
CA HIS A 4 3.86 -8.53 11.46
C HIS A 4 4.23 -7.04 11.41
N ALA A 5 5.44 -6.71 11.84
CA ALA A 5 5.97 -5.36 11.83
C ALA A 5 7.43 -5.41 11.35
N GLU A 6 7.76 -4.53 10.41
CA GLU A 6 9.12 -4.36 9.92
C GLU A 6 9.48 -2.88 9.94
N LYS A 7 10.76 -2.58 10.22
CA LYS A 7 11.34 -1.25 10.10
C LYS A 7 12.63 -1.35 9.29
N ARG A 8 12.79 -0.47 8.31
CA ARG A 8 13.98 -0.36 7.45
C ARG A 8 14.38 1.09 7.30
N VAL A 9 15.69 1.32 7.13
CA VAL A 9 16.25 2.58 6.67
C VAL A 9 16.52 2.41 5.19
N ILE A 10 16.07 3.38 4.39
CA ILE A 10 16.20 3.37 2.93
C ILE A 10 16.81 4.72 2.55
N PRO A 11 17.84 4.78 1.68
CA PRO A 11 18.55 6.02 1.34
C PRO A 11 17.73 6.93 0.41
N HIS A 12 16.54 7.33 0.84
CA HIS A 12 15.57 8.15 0.12
C HIS A 12 14.78 9.02 1.10
N ARG A 13 14.30 10.17 0.64
CA ARG A 13 13.53 11.07 1.51
C ARG A 13 12.18 10.43 1.87
N PRO A 14 11.67 10.68 3.09
CA PRO A 14 10.35 10.18 3.51
C PRO A 14 9.22 10.51 2.54
N GLU A 15 9.25 11.70 1.92
CA GLU A 15 8.25 12.13 0.95
C GLU A 15 8.32 11.34 -0.37
N GLU A 16 9.52 10.93 -0.80
CA GLU A 16 9.71 10.11 -2.01
C GLU A 16 9.17 8.70 -1.78
N LEU A 17 9.45 8.12 -0.61
CA LEU A 17 8.94 6.81 -0.22
C LEU A 17 7.43 6.83 -0.01
N TYR A 18 6.90 7.89 0.61
CA TYR A 18 5.46 8.09 0.73
C TYR A 18 4.80 8.16 -0.64
N ALA A 19 5.31 8.97 -1.56
CA ALA A 19 4.76 9.10 -2.90
C ALA A 19 4.79 7.77 -3.67
N LEU A 20 5.87 6.99 -3.53
CA LEU A 20 6.00 5.66 -4.14
C LEU A 20 4.91 4.70 -3.65
N VAL A 21 4.60 4.69 -2.36
CA VAL A 21 3.60 3.79 -1.75
C VAL A 21 2.17 4.33 -1.92
N ALA A 22 1.99 5.66 -1.98
CA ALA A 22 0.68 6.26 -2.22
C ALA A 22 0.19 6.02 -3.67
N ASP A 23 1.11 5.89 -4.63
CA ASP A 23 0.78 5.67 -6.04
C ASP A 23 0.47 4.20 -6.36
N VAL A 24 -0.66 3.73 -5.81
CA VAL A 24 -1.15 2.35 -5.96
C VAL A 24 -1.37 1.96 -7.42
N ARG A 25 -1.66 2.93 -8.32
CA ARG A 25 -1.88 2.66 -9.75
C ARG A 25 -0.66 2.05 -10.43
N ARG A 26 0.53 2.44 -9.98
CA ARG A 26 1.80 2.05 -10.60
C ARG A 26 2.36 0.74 -10.06
N TYR A 27 1.73 0.15 -9.05
CA TYR A 27 2.17 -1.11 -8.45
C TYR A 27 2.43 -2.23 -9.48
N PRO A 28 1.63 -2.41 -10.54
CA PRO A 28 1.91 -3.43 -11.56
C PRO A 28 3.20 -3.20 -12.36
N GLU A 29 3.75 -1.99 -12.38
CA GLU A 29 4.98 -1.66 -13.10
C GLU A 29 6.22 -2.26 -12.39
N PHE A 30 6.17 -2.43 -11.07
CA PHE A 30 7.37 -2.75 -10.29
C PHE A 30 7.18 -3.84 -9.22
N LEU A 31 5.96 -4.15 -8.78
CA LEU A 31 5.72 -5.25 -7.86
C LEU A 31 5.58 -6.57 -8.64
N PRO A 32 6.50 -7.54 -8.47
CA PRO A 32 6.56 -8.76 -9.30
C PRO A 32 5.28 -9.59 -9.33
N TRP A 33 4.45 -9.48 -8.29
CA TRP A 33 3.23 -10.28 -8.11
C TRP A 33 1.95 -9.45 -8.28
N CYS A 34 2.06 -8.12 -8.46
CA CYS A 34 0.90 -7.27 -8.73
C CYS A 34 0.60 -7.33 -10.22
N MET A 35 -0.42 -8.10 -10.60
CA MET A 35 -0.78 -8.25 -12.01
C MET A 35 -1.56 -7.04 -12.53
N ALA A 36 -2.33 -6.39 -11.66
CA ALA A 36 -3.11 -5.20 -12.00
C ALA A 36 -3.54 -4.46 -10.72
N ALA A 37 -3.66 -3.14 -10.85
CA ALA A 37 -4.23 -2.25 -9.86
C ALA A 37 -5.35 -1.43 -10.51
N ARG A 38 -6.54 -1.44 -9.91
CA ARG A 38 -7.69 -0.68 -10.39
C ARG A 38 -8.22 0.21 -9.28
N ILE A 39 -8.18 1.52 -9.50
CA ILE A 39 -8.77 2.50 -8.59
C ILE A 39 -10.28 2.54 -8.85
N ARG A 40 -11.08 2.33 -7.80
CA ARG A 40 -12.53 2.44 -7.83
C ARG A 40 -12.97 3.88 -7.57
N GLU A 41 -12.39 4.48 -6.53
CA GLU A 41 -12.70 5.82 -6.05
C GLU A 41 -11.40 6.46 -5.55
N GLU A 42 -11.25 7.76 -5.73
CA GLU A 42 -10.09 8.53 -5.26
C GLU A 42 -10.52 9.95 -4.88
N SER A 43 -9.89 10.45 -3.83
CA SER A 43 -9.94 11.83 -3.35
C SER A 43 -8.53 12.23 -2.90
N ASP A 44 -8.35 13.48 -2.49
CA ASP A 44 -7.05 13.97 -2.00
C ASP A 44 -6.55 13.23 -0.74
N ALA A 45 -7.45 12.65 0.06
CA ALA A 45 -7.11 12.05 1.37
C ALA A 45 -7.36 10.54 1.44
N ALA A 46 -7.99 9.94 0.43
CA ALA A 46 -8.30 8.52 0.44
C ALA A 46 -8.58 7.96 -0.95
N LEU A 47 -8.35 6.66 -1.11
CA LEU A 47 -8.72 5.90 -2.31
C LEU A 47 -9.21 4.49 -1.97
N THR A 48 -10.06 3.96 -2.83
CA THR A 48 -10.46 2.55 -2.81
C THR A 48 -9.87 1.87 -4.03
N ALA A 49 -9.10 0.81 -3.85
CA ALA A 49 -8.41 0.11 -4.94
C ALA A 49 -8.58 -1.40 -4.88
N ASP A 50 -8.73 -2.00 -6.06
CA ASP A 50 -8.59 -3.43 -6.29
C ASP A 50 -7.16 -3.76 -6.71
N LEU A 51 -6.48 -4.62 -5.96
CA LEU A 51 -5.22 -5.24 -6.37
C LEU A 51 -5.47 -6.68 -6.78
N ILE A 52 -4.95 -7.05 -7.95
CA ILE A 52 -4.94 -8.43 -8.43
C ILE A 52 -3.53 -8.97 -8.22
N ILE A 53 -3.39 -9.89 -7.26
CA ILE A 53 -2.11 -10.50 -6.91
C ILE A 53 -2.06 -11.90 -7.52
N GLY A 54 -1.00 -12.16 -8.28
CA GLY A 54 -0.68 -13.46 -8.85
C GLY A 54 0.57 -14.03 -8.20
N PHE A 55 0.46 -15.17 -7.55
CA PHE A 55 1.59 -15.89 -6.99
C PHE A 55 1.46 -17.39 -7.27
N GLN A 56 2.36 -17.93 -8.10
CA GLN A 56 2.32 -19.33 -8.55
C GLN A 56 0.95 -19.66 -9.20
N MET A 57 0.24 -20.68 -8.70
CA MET A 57 -1.09 -21.08 -9.19
C MET A 57 -2.23 -20.21 -8.62
N PHE A 58 -1.95 -19.32 -7.67
CA PHE A 58 -2.95 -18.50 -7.01
C PHE A 58 -3.11 -17.16 -7.71
N ARG A 59 -4.36 -16.79 -7.98
CA ARG A 59 -4.74 -15.46 -8.45
C ARG A 59 -5.89 -14.96 -7.60
N GLU A 60 -5.62 -13.93 -6.81
CA GLU A 60 -6.60 -13.36 -5.89
C GLU A 60 -6.77 -11.87 -6.13
N ARG A 61 -7.98 -11.39 -5.85
CA ARG A 61 -8.35 -9.98 -5.90
C ARG A 61 -8.66 -9.50 -4.49
N PHE A 62 -8.06 -8.39 -4.10
CA PHE A 62 -8.29 -7.74 -2.81
C PHE A 62 -8.68 -6.30 -3.03
N THR A 63 -9.78 -5.88 -2.42
CA THR A 63 -10.20 -4.49 -2.37
C THR A 63 -9.77 -3.90 -1.03
N SER A 64 -9.07 -2.78 -1.09
CA SER A 64 -8.61 -2.05 0.09
C SER A 64 -9.09 -0.60 0.06
N TYR A 65 -9.44 -0.08 1.22
CA TYR A 65 -9.62 1.35 1.48
C TYR A 65 -8.31 1.90 2.06
N VAL A 66 -7.76 2.92 1.42
CA VAL A 66 -6.45 3.51 1.71
C VAL A 66 -6.66 4.96 2.12
N GLU A 67 -6.27 5.29 3.34
CA GLU A 67 -6.23 6.66 3.87
C GLU A 67 -4.81 7.21 3.71
N LEU A 68 -4.71 8.38 3.11
CA LEU A 68 -3.47 9.06 2.75
C LEU A 68 -3.31 10.32 3.62
N ASP A 69 -2.39 10.28 4.58
CA ASP A 69 -2.05 11.42 5.41
C ASP A 69 -0.68 11.97 4.99
N GLN A 70 -0.71 12.88 4.00
CA GLN A 70 0.50 13.49 3.47
C GLN A 70 1.18 14.42 4.49
N GLN A 71 0.44 15.00 5.44
CA GLN A 71 1.01 15.92 6.43
C GLN A 71 1.88 15.18 7.44
N ASN A 72 1.46 13.98 7.84
CA ASN A 72 2.20 13.13 8.78
C ASN A 72 3.03 12.03 8.10
N LEU A 73 2.97 11.94 6.76
CA LEU A 73 3.57 10.86 5.96
C LEU A 73 3.17 9.47 6.50
N GLU A 74 1.87 9.28 6.68
CA GLU A 74 1.28 8.01 7.10
C GLU A 74 0.28 7.51 6.05
N ILE A 75 0.26 6.19 5.84
CA ILE A 75 -0.73 5.52 5.00
C ILE A 75 -1.40 4.44 5.83
N ASN A 76 -2.73 4.49 5.94
CA ASN A 76 -3.50 3.49 6.66
C ASN A 76 -4.37 2.72 5.67
N VAL A 77 -4.20 1.41 5.62
CA VAL A 77 -4.93 0.52 4.71
C VAL A 77 -5.86 -0.35 5.54
N LYS A 78 -7.14 -0.33 5.17
CA LYS A 78 -8.19 -1.17 5.72
C LYS A 78 -8.70 -2.09 4.63
N TYR A 79 -8.95 -3.33 5.02
CA TYR A 79 -9.62 -4.29 4.18
C TYR A 79 -11.05 -3.86 3.84
N ALA A 80 -11.46 -4.01 2.58
CA ALA A 80 -12.83 -3.81 2.15
C ALA A 80 -13.48 -5.12 1.69
N GLU A 81 -12.90 -5.81 0.69
CA GLU A 81 -13.44 -7.04 0.10
C GLU A 81 -12.33 -7.99 -0.38
N GLY A 82 -12.65 -9.29 -0.52
CA GLY A 82 -11.68 -10.32 -0.92
C GLY A 82 -11.77 -11.63 -0.13
N PRO A 83 -10.73 -12.48 -0.17
CA PRO A 83 -10.70 -13.77 0.52
C PRO A 83 -10.16 -13.70 1.96
N PHE A 84 -9.59 -12.56 2.38
CA PHE A 84 -9.13 -12.39 3.77
C PHE A 84 -10.29 -12.06 4.72
N ARG A 85 -10.18 -12.48 5.98
CA ARG A 85 -11.13 -12.07 7.03
C ARG A 85 -10.83 -10.66 7.56
N TYR A 86 -9.55 -10.32 7.69
CA TYR A 86 -9.07 -9.04 8.19
C TYR A 86 -7.71 -8.74 7.58
N LEU A 87 -7.53 -7.53 7.05
CA LEU A 87 -6.24 -6.98 6.64
C LEU A 87 -6.18 -5.52 7.11
N THR A 88 -5.16 -5.20 7.89
CA THR A 88 -4.85 -3.82 8.27
C THR A 88 -3.37 -3.62 8.05
N ASN A 89 -3.00 -2.56 7.36
CA ASN A 89 -1.61 -2.21 7.12
C ASN A 89 -1.43 -0.73 7.46
N LYS A 90 -0.32 -0.40 8.12
CA LYS A 90 0.05 0.97 8.42
C LYS A 90 1.48 1.21 7.97
N TRP A 91 1.67 2.22 7.13
CA TRP A 91 2.97 2.74 6.75
C TRP A 91 3.21 4.07 7.46
N ARG A 92 4.44 4.29 7.88
CA ARG A 92 4.90 5.57 8.41
C ARG A 92 6.30 5.82 7.91
N PHE A 93 6.51 6.98 7.31
CA PHE A 93 7.80 7.39 6.77
C PHE A 93 8.38 8.45 7.70
N LEU A 94 9.62 8.25 8.15
CA LEU A 94 10.30 9.10 9.13
C LEU A 94 11.68 9.45 8.58
N PRO A 95 12.15 10.69 8.77
CA PRO A 95 13.49 11.08 8.36
C PRO A 95 14.55 10.29 9.13
N HIS A 96 15.62 9.89 8.45
CA HIS A 96 16.79 9.28 9.07
C HIS A 96 18.08 9.94 8.53
N PRO A 97 19.16 10.05 9.32
CA PRO A 97 20.42 10.62 8.85
C PRO A 97 21.01 9.97 7.59
N ASP A 98 20.71 8.69 7.37
CA ASP A 98 21.18 7.90 6.23
C ASP A 98 20.16 7.82 5.07
N GLY A 99 19.07 8.60 5.16
CA GLY A 99 17.91 8.57 4.24
C GLY A 99 16.59 8.74 4.98
#